data_AF-A0A352FP53-F1
#
_entry.id   AF-A0A352FP53-F1
#
_cell.length_a   1.000
_cell.length_b   1.000
_cell.length_c   1.000
_cell.angle_alpha   90.00
_cell.angle_beta   90.00
_cell.angle_gamma   90.00
#
_symmetry.space_group_name_H-M   'P 1'
#
loop_
_entity.id
_entity.type
_entity.pdbx_description
1 polymer ?
#
loop_
_entity_poly.entity_id
_entity_poly.type
_entity_poly.pdbx_seq_one_letter_code
_entity_poly.pdbx_strand_id
1 'polypeptide(L)'
;MHRILALIAIMAVCGFAASAQTTDEIVAHYVKAVGGMDKIQAVHSLRRSGKFIGGGGFEAVILQENKRDASVREEFSLQGMTAINAYDGKTGWKVEPWNGKKDPEALGEEEMKSIVEDADFDGPLVDYKRKGNKVEFVGMDKFEGTDTYKLKITKPNGDLYFYYLDTDFYMPIKVDTKRVVRGEEREYETALGDYKLVNGWYLPFAVEVNAKGHQDKSKYVYDKIEANVTLDDSRFVMPVVKKQ
;
A
#
# COMPACT_ATOMS: atom_id res chain seq x y z
N MET A 1 1.37 74.77 -31.21
CA MET A 1 0.67 74.21 -30.04
C MET A 1 -0.27 73.12 -30.53
N HIS A 2 0.13 71.85 -30.50
CA HIS A 2 -0.75 70.72 -30.85
C HIS A 2 -0.93 69.85 -29.61
N ARG A 3 -2.19 69.74 -29.18
CA ARG A 3 -2.65 69.03 -27.99
C ARG A 3 -2.99 67.58 -28.34
N ILE A 4 -2.47 66.66 -27.52
CA ILE A 4 -3.15 65.55 -26.81
C ILE A 4 -3.87 64.50 -27.69
N LEU A 5 -3.47 63.23 -27.58
CA LEU A 5 -4.24 62.14 -26.92
C LEU A 5 -3.49 60.81 -27.09
N ALA A 6 -2.88 60.30 -26.03
CA ALA A 6 -2.43 58.91 -25.94
C ALA A 6 -3.40 58.16 -25.00
N LEU A 7 -4.21 57.26 -25.55
CA LEU A 7 -4.98 56.30 -24.77
C LEU A 7 -4.02 55.20 -24.26
N ILE A 8 -3.87 55.11 -22.95
CA ILE A 8 -3.26 53.94 -22.29
C ILE A 8 -4.40 52.99 -21.92
N ALA A 9 -4.51 51.88 -22.64
CA ALA A 9 -5.36 50.77 -22.27
C ALA A 9 -4.69 50.01 -21.11
N ILE A 10 -5.23 50.13 -19.90
CA ILE A 10 -4.83 49.32 -18.75
C ILE A 10 -5.47 47.95 -18.91
N MET A 11 -4.67 46.98 -19.32
CA MET A 11 -5.06 45.57 -19.36
C MET A 11 -4.94 45.01 -17.93
N ALA A 12 -6.09 44.84 -17.25
CA ALA A 12 -6.14 44.20 -15.95
C ALA A 12 -5.86 42.70 -16.11
N VAL A 13 -4.65 42.27 -15.76
CA VAL A 13 -4.32 40.86 -15.61
C VAL A 13 -4.95 40.39 -14.29
N CYS A 14 -6.16 39.84 -14.38
CA CYS A 14 -6.70 38.99 -13.32
C CYS A 14 -5.88 37.70 -13.30
N GLY A 15 -4.81 37.70 -12.52
CA GLY A 15 -4.12 36.47 -12.15
C GLY A 15 -5.07 35.64 -11.30
N PHE A 16 -5.77 34.69 -11.94
CA PHE A 16 -6.28 33.54 -11.22
C PHE A 16 -5.06 32.81 -10.68
N ALA A 17 -4.74 33.02 -9.40
CA ALA A 17 -3.97 32.07 -8.64
C ALA A 17 -4.82 30.81 -8.52
N ALA A 18 -4.84 29.99 -9.58
CA ALA A 18 -5.18 28.59 -9.44
C ALA A 18 -4.19 28.07 -8.40
N SER A 19 -4.67 27.76 -7.20
CA SER A 19 -3.87 27.05 -6.20
C SER A 19 -3.68 25.65 -6.77
N ALA A 20 -2.70 25.51 -7.66
CA ALA A 20 -2.22 24.22 -8.12
C ALA A 20 -1.49 23.64 -6.92
N GLN A 21 -2.22 22.90 -6.08
CA GLN A 21 -1.63 22.25 -4.93
C GLN A 21 -0.49 21.38 -5.43
N THR A 22 0.69 21.57 -4.86
CA THR A 22 1.87 20.85 -5.33
C THR A 22 1.78 19.39 -4.88
N THR A 23 2.42 18.47 -5.60
CA THR A 23 2.52 17.06 -5.17
C THR A 23 2.99 16.94 -3.72
N ASP A 24 3.99 17.74 -3.33
CA ASP A 24 4.54 17.73 -1.97
C ASP A 24 3.52 18.18 -0.91
N GLU A 25 2.67 19.15 -1.23
CA GLU A 25 1.59 19.58 -0.34
C GLU A 25 0.55 18.48 -0.14
N ILE A 26 0.07 17.85 -1.23
CA ILE A 26 -0.92 16.76 -1.15
C ILE A 26 -0.36 15.60 -0.30
N VAL A 27 0.89 15.21 -0.54
CA VAL A 27 1.55 14.15 0.24
C VAL A 27 1.73 14.57 1.70
N ALA A 28 2.09 15.82 1.99
CA ALA A 28 2.21 16.32 3.36
C ALA A 28 0.86 16.31 4.10
N HIS A 29 -0.23 16.67 3.41
CA HIS A 29 -1.58 16.56 3.98
C HIS A 29 -1.98 15.11 4.26
N TYR A 30 -1.70 14.19 3.34
CA TYR A 30 -1.90 12.76 3.58
C TYR A 30 -1.12 12.26 4.79
N VAL A 31 0.19 12.53 4.86
CA VAL A 31 1.03 12.08 5.98
C VAL A 31 0.52 12.65 7.31
N LYS A 32 0.07 13.91 7.32
CA LYS A 32 -0.54 14.51 8.50
C LYS A 32 -1.88 13.84 8.87
N ALA A 33 -2.75 13.59 7.89
CA ALA A 33 -4.06 13.01 8.10
C ALA A 33 -4.00 11.56 8.59
N VAL A 34 -3.09 10.77 8.02
CA VAL A 34 -2.95 9.34 8.36
C VAL A 34 -2.37 9.13 9.76
N GLY A 35 -1.67 10.12 10.34
CA GLY A 35 -1.19 10.03 11.73
C GLY A 35 0.03 10.89 12.05
N GLY A 36 0.68 11.45 11.04
CA GLY A 36 1.93 12.20 11.16
C GLY A 36 3.16 11.29 11.20
N MET A 37 4.29 11.82 10.74
CA MET A 37 5.54 11.06 10.62
C MET A 37 5.97 10.42 11.94
N ASP A 38 5.91 11.16 13.04
CA ASP A 38 6.35 10.68 14.36
C ASP A 38 5.57 9.44 14.82
N LYS A 39 4.25 9.40 14.58
CA LYS A 39 3.40 8.25 14.96
C LYS A 39 3.65 7.05 14.07
N ILE A 40 3.81 7.27 12.76
CA ILE A 40 4.13 6.21 11.81
C ILE A 40 5.49 5.60 12.17
N GLN A 41 6.52 6.43 12.33
CA GLN A 41 7.89 5.98 12.65
C GLN A 41 8.01 5.30 14.02
N ALA A 42 7.17 5.68 15.00
CA ALA A 42 7.13 5.03 16.32
C ALA A 42 6.51 3.63 16.30
N VAL A 43 5.91 3.18 15.19
CA VAL A 43 5.43 1.81 15.04
C VAL A 43 6.56 0.93 14.52
N HIS A 44 7.09 0.06 15.38
CA HIS A 44 8.17 -0.89 15.07
C HIS A 44 7.68 -2.27 14.64
N SER A 45 6.44 -2.60 14.95
CA SER A 45 5.81 -3.84 14.50
C SER A 45 4.31 -3.68 14.32
N LEU A 46 3.74 -4.47 13.43
CA LEU A 46 2.30 -4.60 13.24
C LEU A 46 1.91 -6.08 13.25
N ARG A 47 0.77 -6.39 13.86
CA ARG A 47 0.07 -7.66 13.69
C ARG A 47 -1.35 -7.38 13.23
N ARG A 48 -1.72 -7.91 12.07
CA ARG A 48 -3.07 -7.84 11.50
C ARG A 48 -3.66 -9.24 11.50
N SER A 49 -4.84 -9.40 12.09
CA SER A 49 -5.56 -10.68 12.10
C SER A 49 -6.98 -10.47 11.60
N GLY A 50 -7.47 -11.41 10.80
CA GLY A 50 -8.85 -11.36 10.32
C GLY A 50 -9.13 -12.44 9.30
N LYS A 51 -9.88 -12.06 8.27
CA LYS A 51 -10.32 -12.96 7.20
C LYS A 51 -9.88 -12.50 5.83
N PHE A 52 -9.58 -13.47 4.98
CA PHE A 52 -9.49 -13.33 3.55
C PHE A 52 -10.68 -14.02 2.89
N ILE A 53 -11.29 -13.34 1.93
CA ILE A 53 -12.39 -13.84 1.11
C ILE A 53 -11.87 -13.84 -0.33
N GLY A 54 -11.62 -15.02 -0.89
CA GLY A 54 -11.07 -15.14 -2.24
C GLY A 54 -12.12 -15.17 -3.34
N GLY A 55 -11.67 -15.10 -4.59
CA GLY A 55 -12.50 -15.35 -5.77
C GLY A 55 -13.25 -16.69 -5.65
N GLY A 56 -14.53 -16.70 -6.01
CA GLY A 56 -15.41 -17.86 -5.77
C GLY A 56 -15.96 -18.00 -4.34
N GLY A 57 -15.65 -17.06 -3.43
CA GLY A 57 -16.30 -16.92 -2.13
C GLY A 57 -15.75 -17.79 -1.00
N PHE A 58 -14.58 -18.42 -1.17
CA PHE A 58 -13.95 -19.16 -0.07
C PHE A 58 -13.37 -18.21 0.98
N GLU A 59 -13.45 -18.60 2.24
CA GLU A 59 -12.91 -17.84 3.38
C GLU A 59 -11.69 -18.53 3.97
N ALA A 60 -10.64 -17.76 4.26
CA ALA A 60 -9.47 -18.18 5.02
C ALA A 60 -9.22 -17.22 6.20
N VAL A 61 -8.63 -17.73 7.28
CA VAL A 61 -8.11 -16.89 8.37
C VAL A 61 -6.76 -16.35 7.96
N ILE A 62 -6.52 -15.06 8.17
CA ILE A 62 -5.24 -14.40 7.90
C ILE A 62 -4.56 -13.92 9.17
N LEU A 63 -3.24 -14.03 9.16
CA LEU A 63 -2.36 -13.36 10.11
C LEU A 63 -1.21 -12.74 9.32
N GLN A 64 -1.07 -11.42 9.38
CA GLN A 64 0.08 -10.70 8.83
C GLN A 64 0.84 -10.05 9.97
N GLU A 65 2.15 -10.22 9.97
CA GLU A 65 3.07 -9.65 10.93
C GLU A 65 4.19 -8.93 10.21
N ASN A 66 4.48 -7.70 10.61
CA ASN A 66 5.59 -6.92 10.09
C ASN A 66 6.45 -6.42 11.24
N LYS A 67 7.76 -6.33 11.02
CA LYS A 67 8.70 -5.59 11.87
C LYS A 67 9.44 -4.57 11.01
N ARG A 68 9.79 -3.43 11.60
CA ARG A 68 10.80 -2.53 11.01
C ARG A 68 12.09 -3.33 10.77
N ASP A 69 12.90 -2.84 9.84
CA ASP A 69 14.07 -3.54 9.30
C ASP A 69 13.72 -4.72 8.37
N ALA A 70 12.54 -4.64 7.76
CA ALA A 70 12.07 -5.42 6.62
C ALA A 70 11.59 -6.86 6.89
N SER A 71 11.30 -7.24 8.13
CA SER A 71 10.69 -8.56 8.37
C SER A 71 9.19 -8.55 8.10
N VAL A 72 8.71 -9.58 7.41
CA VAL A 72 7.28 -9.80 7.15
C VAL A 72 6.96 -11.29 7.21
N ARG A 73 5.78 -11.60 7.73
CA ARG A 73 5.23 -12.95 7.75
C ARG A 73 3.74 -12.89 7.48
N GLU A 74 3.28 -13.71 6.56
CA GLU A 74 1.90 -13.84 6.15
C GLU A 74 1.48 -15.29 6.30
N GLU A 75 0.36 -15.51 6.98
CA GLU A 75 -0.23 -16.82 7.14
C GLU A 75 -1.66 -16.79 6.59
N PHE A 76 -1.99 -17.81 5.79
CA PHE A 76 -3.34 -18.06 5.29
C PHE A 76 -3.75 -19.45 5.77
N SER A 77 -4.79 -19.52 6.59
CA SER A 77 -5.26 -20.78 7.18
C SER A 77 -6.66 -21.14 6.67
N LEU A 78 -6.78 -22.32 6.07
CA LEU A 78 -8.03 -22.86 5.52
C LEU A 78 -8.10 -24.37 5.86
N GLN A 79 -9.23 -24.81 6.42
CA GLN A 79 -9.51 -26.22 6.75
C GLN A 79 -8.40 -26.91 7.58
N GLY A 80 -7.80 -26.19 8.52
CA GLY A 80 -6.75 -26.72 9.40
C GLY A 80 -5.36 -26.83 8.75
N MET A 81 -5.20 -26.36 7.52
CA MET A 81 -3.90 -26.20 6.86
C MET A 81 -3.53 -24.71 6.80
N THR A 82 -2.23 -24.41 6.93
CA THR A 82 -1.72 -23.02 6.91
C THR A 82 -0.62 -22.88 5.86
N ALA A 83 -0.87 -22.04 4.85
CA ALA A 83 0.20 -21.52 4.02
C ALA A 83 0.92 -20.39 4.76
N ILE A 84 2.23 -20.33 4.54
CA ILE A 84 3.09 -19.32 5.15
C ILE A 84 3.93 -18.71 4.03
N ASN A 85 4.10 -17.39 4.07
CA ASN A 85 5.10 -16.66 3.30
C ASN A 85 5.83 -15.73 4.27
N ALA A 86 7.16 -15.79 4.36
CA ALA A 86 7.90 -15.05 5.36
C ALA A 86 9.28 -14.60 4.85
N TYR A 87 9.74 -13.47 5.38
CA TYR A 87 11.01 -12.83 5.03
C TYR A 87 11.59 -12.18 6.29
N ASP A 88 12.88 -12.38 6.52
CA ASP A 88 13.60 -11.88 7.70
C ASP A 88 14.39 -10.58 7.44
N GLY A 89 14.23 -9.96 6.27
CA GLY A 89 15.07 -8.86 5.81
C GLY A 89 16.29 -9.29 4.99
N LYS A 90 16.54 -10.59 4.84
CA LYS A 90 17.65 -11.15 4.05
C LYS A 90 17.23 -12.32 3.16
N THR A 91 16.53 -13.29 3.73
CA THR A 91 16.08 -14.52 3.07
C THR A 91 14.60 -14.75 3.32
N GLY A 92 13.90 -15.28 2.33
CA GLY A 92 12.48 -15.60 2.43
C GLY A 92 12.21 -17.09 2.28
N TRP A 93 11.12 -17.54 2.87
CA TRP A 93 10.64 -18.91 2.78
C TRP A 93 9.11 -18.98 2.75
N LYS A 94 8.60 -20.11 2.28
CA LYS A 94 7.18 -20.40 2.23
C LYS A 94 6.84 -21.83 2.62
N VAL A 95 5.57 -22.05 2.93
CA VAL A 95 4.92 -23.36 3.04
C VAL A 95 3.63 -23.32 2.23
N GLU A 96 3.42 -24.28 1.33
CA GLU A 96 2.25 -24.37 0.45
C GLU A 96 1.54 -25.72 0.61
N PRO A 97 0.74 -25.89 1.68
CA PRO A 97 0.24 -27.20 2.08
C PRO A 97 -0.73 -27.81 1.05
N TRP A 98 -1.44 -26.99 0.28
CA TRP A 98 -2.39 -27.45 -0.74
C TRP A 98 -1.73 -27.97 -2.02
N ASN A 99 -0.45 -27.67 -2.25
CA ASN A 99 0.34 -28.25 -3.33
C ASN A 99 1.04 -29.55 -2.90
N GLY A 100 0.67 -30.12 -1.74
CA GLY A 100 1.25 -31.35 -1.18
C GLY A 100 2.61 -31.15 -0.51
N LYS A 101 3.23 -29.98 -0.61
CA LYS A 101 4.48 -29.62 0.04
C LYS A 101 4.22 -28.94 1.38
N LYS A 102 4.37 -29.71 2.46
CA LYS A 102 4.17 -29.21 3.83
C LYS A 102 5.47 -28.72 4.49
N ASP A 103 6.61 -29.03 3.89
CA ASP A 103 7.90 -28.59 4.37
C ASP A 103 8.18 -27.14 3.91
N PRO A 104 8.83 -26.32 4.76
CA PRO A 104 9.34 -25.01 4.36
C PRO A 104 10.32 -25.12 3.18
N GLU A 105 10.19 -24.21 2.22
CA GLU A 105 11.14 -24.03 1.12
C GLU A 105 11.51 -22.55 0.94
N ALA A 106 12.70 -22.29 0.40
CA ALA A 106 13.13 -20.93 0.10
C ALA A 106 12.27 -20.32 -1.03
N LEU A 107 12.07 -19.00 -0.97
CA LEU A 107 11.39 -18.26 -2.04
C LEU A 107 12.23 -18.18 -3.31
N GLY A 108 11.57 -18.26 -4.46
CA GLY A 108 12.16 -17.92 -5.75
C GLY A 108 12.36 -16.42 -5.93
N GLU A 109 13.06 -16.01 -6.99
CA GLU A 109 13.44 -14.60 -7.22
C GLU A 109 12.22 -13.67 -7.34
N GLU A 110 11.17 -14.07 -8.06
CA GLU A 110 9.96 -13.25 -8.20
C GLU A 110 9.16 -13.13 -6.89
N GLU A 111 9.14 -14.21 -6.10
CA GLU A 111 8.49 -14.23 -4.79
C GLU A 111 9.26 -13.35 -3.80
N MET A 112 10.59 -13.38 -3.87
CA MET A 112 11.46 -12.48 -3.12
C MET A 112 11.19 -11.00 -3.45
N LYS A 113 11.02 -10.65 -4.73
CA LYS A 113 10.67 -9.27 -5.12
C LYS A 113 9.35 -8.84 -4.49
N SER A 114 8.35 -9.72 -4.50
CA SER A 114 7.03 -9.41 -3.95
C SER A 114 7.06 -9.23 -2.43
N ILE A 115 7.65 -10.17 -1.69
CA ILE A 115 7.64 -10.10 -0.22
C ILE A 115 8.50 -8.95 0.34
N VAL A 116 9.55 -8.54 -0.38
CA VAL A 116 10.33 -7.34 -0.01
C VAL A 116 9.48 -6.07 -0.09
N GLU A 117 8.53 -6.01 -1.03
CA GLU A 117 7.59 -4.90 -1.09
C GLU A 117 6.59 -4.94 0.07
N ASP A 118 6.09 -6.13 0.43
CA ASP A 118 5.17 -6.32 1.55
C ASP A 118 5.80 -5.99 2.92
N ALA A 119 7.13 -5.98 2.99
CA ALA A 119 7.88 -5.54 4.16
C ALA A 119 7.81 -4.02 4.40
N ASP A 120 7.55 -3.21 3.36
CA ASP A 120 7.35 -1.75 3.50
C ASP A 120 5.92 -1.42 3.92
N PHE A 121 5.61 -1.65 5.20
CA PHE A 121 4.28 -1.40 5.73
C PHE A 121 3.94 0.09 5.92
N ASP A 122 4.90 1.02 5.77
CA ASP A 122 4.67 2.46 5.80
C ASP A 122 3.99 2.95 4.50
N GLY A 123 4.10 2.17 3.42
CA GLY A 123 3.56 2.49 2.10
C GLY A 123 4.41 3.50 1.30
N PRO A 124 4.15 3.64 -0.01
CA PRO A 124 5.07 4.30 -0.94
C PRO A 124 5.08 5.84 -0.85
N LEU A 125 4.10 6.45 -0.18
CA LEU A 125 4.00 7.91 -0.02
C LEU A 125 4.73 8.43 1.23
N VAL A 126 4.81 7.63 2.30
CA VAL A 126 5.58 7.98 3.50
C VAL A 126 7.06 7.91 3.16
N ASP A 127 7.80 9.00 3.42
CA ASP A 127 9.23 9.10 3.12
C ASP A 127 9.58 8.81 1.64
N TYR A 128 8.67 9.12 0.72
CA TYR A 128 8.78 8.71 -0.68
C TYR A 128 10.13 9.10 -1.34
N LYS A 129 10.66 10.31 -1.03
CA LYS A 129 11.97 10.78 -1.54
C LYS A 129 13.12 9.92 -1.02
N ARG A 130 13.10 9.56 0.27
CA ARG A 130 14.12 8.70 0.91
C ARG A 130 14.08 7.28 0.34
N LYS A 131 12.88 6.79 -0.01
CA LYS A 131 12.66 5.51 -0.68
C LYS A 131 13.04 5.50 -2.16
N GLY A 132 13.35 6.66 -2.74
CA GLY A 132 13.66 6.81 -4.17
C GLY A 132 12.43 6.75 -5.07
N ASN A 133 11.22 6.86 -4.51
CA ASN A 133 10.00 6.92 -5.29
C ASN A 133 9.89 8.29 -5.97
N LYS A 134 9.40 8.31 -7.22
CA LYS A 134 8.97 9.54 -7.89
C LYS A 134 7.46 9.68 -7.74
N VAL A 135 6.99 10.79 -7.16
CA VAL A 135 5.55 11.07 -7.00
C VAL A 135 5.18 12.27 -7.85
N GLU A 136 4.05 12.17 -8.55
CA GLU A 136 3.52 13.20 -9.45
C GLU A 136 2.01 13.33 -9.22
N PHE A 137 1.52 14.55 -8.94
CA PHE A 137 0.10 14.84 -9.02
C PHE A 137 -0.32 14.86 -10.49
N VAL A 138 -1.24 13.97 -10.87
CA VAL A 138 -1.68 13.79 -12.26
C VAL A 138 -3.09 14.29 -12.51
N GLY A 139 -3.68 15.01 -11.55
CA GLY A 139 -4.99 15.64 -11.66
C GLY A 139 -6.01 15.08 -10.68
N MET A 140 -7.25 15.52 -10.84
CA MET A 140 -8.39 15.05 -10.05
C MET A 140 -9.08 13.89 -10.75
N ASP A 141 -9.69 13.00 -9.98
CA ASP A 141 -10.48 11.88 -10.49
C ASP A 141 -11.64 11.58 -9.52
N LYS A 142 -12.52 10.65 -9.88
CA LYS A 142 -13.61 10.21 -9.00
C LYS A 142 -13.52 8.71 -8.71
N PHE A 143 -13.82 8.33 -7.48
CA PHE A 143 -14.02 6.93 -7.10
C PHE A 143 -15.30 6.79 -6.27
N GLU A 144 -16.24 5.97 -6.75
CA GLU A 144 -17.55 5.75 -6.12
C GLU A 144 -18.31 7.06 -5.76
N GLY A 145 -18.15 8.08 -6.60
CA GLY A 145 -18.77 9.40 -6.42
C GLY A 145 -17.99 10.38 -5.55
N THR A 146 -16.89 9.95 -4.91
CA THR A 146 -15.99 10.80 -4.11
C THR A 146 -14.95 11.46 -5.00
N ASP A 147 -14.74 12.78 -4.84
CA ASP A 147 -13.66 13.51 -5.50
C ASP A 147 -12.30 13.11 -4.92
N THR A 148 -11.31 12.92 -5.78
CA THR A 148 -9.98 12.43 -5.36
C THR A 148 -8.84 13.19 -6.01
N TYR A 149 -7.75 13.40 -5.28
CA TYR A 149 -6.44 13.70 -5.84
C TYR A 149 -5.78 12.43 -6.34
N LYS A 150 -5.39 12.41 -7.61
CA LYS A 150 -4.69 11.26 -8.21
C LYS A 150 -3.19 11.51 -8.21
N LEU A 151 -2.47 10.68 -7.46
CA LEU A 151 -1.00 10.69 -7.40
C LEU A 151 -0.46 9.47 -8.15
N LYS A 152 0.38 9.71 -9.16
CA LYS A 152 1.19 8.68 -9.79
C LYS A 152 2.47 8.52 -9.00
N ILE A 153 2.82 7.28 -8.68
CA ILE A 153 4.06 6.90 -8.00
C ILE A 153 4.81 5.94 -8.89
N THR A 154 6.09 6.23 -9.16
CA THR A 154 7.01 5.33 -9.85
C THR A 154 8.04 4.84 -8.85
N LYS A 155 8.05 3.53 -8.56
CA LYS A 155 9.02 2.90 -7.67
C LYS A 155 10.37 2.67 -8.40
N PRO A 156 11.49 2.51 -7.67
CA PRO A 156 12.80 2.22 -8.26
C PRO A 156 12.84 0.94 -9.13
N ASN A 157 11.99 -0.04 -8.83
CA ASN A 157 11.86 -1.29 -9.58
C ASN A 157 11.07 -1.12 -10.91
N GLY A 158 10.52 0.06 -11.17
CA GLY A 158 9.71 0.36 -12.36
C GLY A 158 8.20 0.21 -12.17
N ASP A 159 7.74 -0.31 -11.03
CA ASP A 159 6.31 -0.46 -10.77
C ASP A 159 5.63 0.90 -10.64
N LEU A 160 4.38 0.93 -11.12
CA LEU A 160 3.55 2.12 -11.10
C LEU A 160 2.37 1.93 -10.15
N TYR A 161 2.17 2.92 -9.30
CA TYR A 161 0.99 3.02 -8.44
C TYR A 161 0.25 4.32 -8.75
N PHE A 162 -1.07 4.28 -8.74
CA PHE A 162 -1.93 5.46 -8.80
C PHE A 162 -2.78 5.48 -7.55
N TYR A 163 -2.44 6.38 -6.63
CA TYR A 163 -3.16 6.58 -5.38
C TYR A 163 -4.26 7.62 -5.60
N TYR A 164 -5.48 7.30 -5.18
CA TYR A 164 -6.64 8.17 -5.24
C TYR A 164 -6.98 8.58 -3.80
N LEU A 165 -6.57 9.79 -3.43
CA LEU A 165 -6.76 10.34 -2.10
C LEU A 165 -8.06 11.13 -2.10
N ASP A 166 -9.01 10.78 -1.24
CA ASP A 166 -10.19 11.60 -0.99
C ASP A 166 -9.79 13.06 -0.67
N THR A 167 -10.51 14.03 -1.22
CA THR A 167 -10.18 15.46 -1.08
C THR A 167 -10.48 16.02 0.30
N ASP A 168 -11.41 15.40 1.05
CA ASP A 168 -11.84 15.91 2.35
C ASP A 168 -10.87 15.52 3.47
N PHE A 169 -10.40 14.27 3.44
CA PHE A 169 -9.56 13.68 4.48
C PHE A 169 -8.13 13.37 4.02
N TYR A 170 -7.81 13.53 2.72
CA TYR A 170 -6.52 13.16 2.13
C TYR A 170 -6.16 11.68 2.30
N MET A 171 -7.14 10.81 2.54
CA MET A 171 -6.94 9.38 2.77
C MET A 171 -7.08 8.60 1.46
N PRO A 172 -6.20 7.63 1.15
CA PRO A 172 -6.34 6.84 -0.06
C PRO A 172 -7.56 5.92 0.04
N ILE A 173 -8.48 6.02 -0.90
CA ILE A 173 -9.69 5.18 -0.99
C ILE A 173 -9.60 4.16 -2.12
N LYS A 174 -8.70 4.41 -3.08
CA LYS A 174 -8.36 3.49 -4.17
C LYS A 174 -6.87 3.56 -4.50
N VAL A 175 -6.31 2.44 -4.93
CA VAL A 175 -4.97 2.32 -5.49
C VAL A 175 -5.04 1.47 -6.76
N ASP A 176 -4.66 2.01 -7.91
CA ASP A 176 -4.37 1.17 -9.08
C ASP A 176 -2.88 0.82 -9.10
N THR A 177 -2.53 -0.43 -9.32
CA THR A 177 -1.14 -0.89 -9.42
C THR A 177 -0.90 -1.53 -10.78
N LYS A 178 0.23 -1.20 -11.40
CA LYS A 178 0.68 -1.78 -12.66
C LYS A 178 2.10 -2.29 -12.48
N ARG A 179 2.26 -3.60 -12.62
CA ARG A 179 3.52 -4.32 -12.36
C ARG A 179 3.72 -5.48 -13.34
N VAL A 180 4.96 -5.88 -13.52
CA VAL A 180 5.30 -7.07 -14.33
C VAL A 180 5.34 -8.30 -13.43
N VAL A 181 4.49 -9.29 -13.70
CA VAL A 181 4.44 -10.56 -12.98
C VAL A 181 4.66 -11.68 -14.00
N ARG A 182 5.69 -12.50 -13.82
CA ARG A 182 6.05 -13.60 -14.74
C ARG A 182 6.24 -13.13 -16.19
N GLY A 183 6.84 -11.96 -16.37
CA GLY A 183 7.07 -11.35 -17.68
C GLY A 183 5.85 -10.70 -18.33
N GLU A 184 4.68 -10.75 -17.69
CA GLU A 184 3.45 -10.14 -18.18
C GLU A 184 3.08 -8.91 -17.36
N GLU A 185 2.66 -7.86 -18.05
CA GLU A 185 2.10 -6.68 -17.40
C GLU A 185 0.72 -7.01 -16.81
N ARG A 186 0.53 -6.72 -15.52
CA ARG A 186 -0.74 -6.90 -14.82
C ARG A 186 -1.15 -5.62 -14.12
N GLU A 187 -2.43 -5.31 -14.24
CA GLU A 187 -3.06 -4.20 -13.54
C GLU A 187 -4.02 -4.70 -12.45
N TYR A 188 -3.92 -4.08 -11.28
CA TYR A 188 -4.78 -4.35 -10.14
C TYR A 188 -5.45 -3.06 -9.70
N GLU A 189 -6.71 -3.15 -9.29
CA GLU A 189 -7.44 -2.11 -8.58
C GLU A 189 -7.58 -2.58 -7.13
N THR A 190 -7.26 -1.70 -6.17
CA THR A 190 -7.39 -1.97 -4.74
C THR A 190 -8.24 -0.88 -4.10
N ALA A 191 -9.38 -1.23 -3.52
CA ALA A 191 -10.20 -0.32 -2.72
C ALA A 191 -9.82 -0.46 -1.23
N LEU A 192 -9.73 0.68 -0.54
CA LEU A 192 -9.32 0.77 0.86
C LEU A 192 -10.43 1.42 1.68
N GLY A 193 -10.78 0.81 2.81
CA GLY A 193 -11.89 1.27 3.63
C GLY A 193 -11.75 0.91 5.11
N ASP A 194 -12.77 1.31 5.87
CA ASP A 194 -12.88 1.07 7.31
C ASP A 194 -11.63 1.51 8.09
N TYR A 195 -11.12 2.71 7.80
CA TYR A 195 -9.95 3.25 8.48
C TYR A 195 -10.20 3.38 9.98
N LYS A 196 -9.28 2.84 10.79
CA LYS A 196 -9.31 2.98 12.25
C LYS A 196 -7.95 3.39 12.78
N LEU A 197 -7.98 4.16 13.86
CA LEU A 197 -6.79 4.63 14.53
C LEU A 197 -6.15 3.49 15.35
N VAL A 198 -4.90 3.17 15.05
CA VAL A 198 -4.08 2.19 15.78
C VAL A 198 -2.79 2.89 16.20
N ASN A 199 -2.63 3.09 17.52
CA ASN A 199 -1.46 3.77 18.09
C ASN A 199 -1.16 5.16 17.45
N GLY A 200 -2.21 5.90 17.06
CA GLY A 200 -2.07 7.20 16.41
C GLY A 200 -1.91 7.16 14.89
N TRP A 201 -1.99 5.99 14.27
CA TRP A 201 -1.93 5.79 12.82
C TRP A 201 -3.23 5.20 12.28
N TYR A 202 -3.90 5.88 11.36
CA TYR A 202 -5.06 5.36 10.63
C TYR A 202 -4.64 4.30 9.63
N LEU A 203 -5.14 3.08 9.82
CA LEU A 203 -4.88 1.93 8.96
C LEU A 203 -6.22 1.41 8.40
N PRO A 204 -6.26 0.93 7.14
CA PRO A 204 -7.48 0.38 6.56
C PRO A 204 -7.77 -1.00 7.16
N PHE A 205 -9.01 -1.23 7.60
CA PHE A 205 -9.46 -2.54 8.09
C PHE A 205 -10.15 -3.36 7.00
N ALA A 206 -10.48 -2.76 5.85
CA ALA A 206 -11.00 -3.43 4.69
C ALA A 206 -10.13 -3.11 3.46
N VAL A 207 -9.70 -4.15 2.75
CA VAL A 207 -8.92 -4.05 1.51
C VAL A 207 -9.53 -4.99 0.48
N GLU A 208 -10.06 -4.47 -0.61
CA GLU A 208 -10.60 -5.26 -1.71
C GLU A 208 -9.69 -5.12 -2.92
N VAL A 209 -9.17 -6.24 -3.44
CA VAL A 209 -8.24 -6.29 -4.57
C VAL A 209 -8.91 -6.99 -5.73
N ASN A 210 -8.82 -6.39 -6.91
CA ASN A 210 -9.33 -6.93 -8.17
C ASN A 210 -8.26 -6.84 -9.25
N ALA A 211 -8.01 -7.93 -9.98
CA ALA A 211 -7.22 -7.84 -11.20
C ALA A 211 -8.09 -7.19 -12.29
N LYS A 212 -7.61 -6.12 -12.95
CA LYS A 212 -8.41 -5.45 -13.99
C LYS A 212 -8.74 -6.44 -15.11
N GLY A 213 -10.01 -6.44 -15.52
CA GLY A 213 -10.52 -7.37 -16.53
C GLY A 213 -10.98 -8.72 -15.99
N HIS A 214 -10.81 -8.98 -14.69
CA HIS A 214 -11.34 -10.17 -14.02
C HIS A 214 -12.54 -9.81 -13.13
N GLN A 215 -13.45 -10.77 -12.96
CA GLN A 215 -14.61 -10.63 -12.06
C GLN A 215 -14.31 -11.08 -10.62
N ASP A 216 -13.25 -11.86 -10.45
CA ASP A 216 -12.86 -12.41 -9.15
C ASP A 216 -12.16 -11.34 -8.32
N LYS A 217 -12.91 -10.83 -7.34
CA LYS A 217 -12.39 -9.96 -6.30
C LYS A 217 -11.93 -10.78 -5.11
N SER A 218 -10.86 -10.33 -4.48
CA SER A 218 -10.40 -10.84 -3.18
C SER A 218 -10.51 -9.74 -2.14
N LYS A 219 -10.89 -10.07 -0.91
CA LYS A 219 -11.09 -9.10 0.15
C LYS A 219 -10.39 -9.54 1.43
N TYR A 220 -9.65 -8.61 2.03
CA TYR A 220 -9.10 -8.73 3.37
C TYR A 220 -9.99 -7.90 4.30
N VAL A 221 -10.45 -8.53 5.38
CA VAL A 221 -11.19 -7.88 6.47
C VAL A 221 -10.45 -8.15 7.75
N TYR A 222 -9.84 -7.11 8.32
CA TYR A 222 -9.09 -7.20 9.57
C TYR A 222 -10.04 -7.03 10.75
N ASP A 223 -10.07 -8.01 11.64
CA ASP A 223 -10.78 -7.90 12.92
C ASP A 223 -9.98 -7.04 13.89
N LYS A 224 -8.64 -7.15 13.82
CA LYS A 224 -7.71 -6.47 14.72
C LYS A 224 -6.42 -6.11 13.99
N ILE A 225 -5.95 -4.90 14.25
CA ILE A 225 -4.60 -4.47 13.92
C ILE A 225 -3.97 -3.95 15.21
N GLU A 226 -2.80 -4.48 15.55
CA GLU A 226 -2.05 -4.16 16.76
C GLU A 226 -0.68 -3.62 16.38
N ALA A 227 -0.29 -2.50 16.99
CA ALA A 227 1.03 -1.91 16.81
C ALA A 227 1.94 -2.21 18.00
N ASN A 228 3.24 -2.30 17.73
CA ASN A 228 4.29 -2.51 18.74
C ASN A 228 4.12 -3.78 19.57
N VAL A 229 3.56 -4.82 18.95
CA VAL A 229 3.52 -6.17 19.53
C VAL A 229 4.91 -6.79 19.56
N THR A 230 5.23 -7.51 20.63
CA THR A 230 6.45 -8.32 20.70
C THR A 230 6.35 -9.50 19.74
N LEU A 231 7.24 -9.53 18.75
CA LEU A 231 7.32 -10.58 17.73
C LEU A 231 8.72 -11.21 17.78
N ASP A 232 8.75 -12.52 18.04
CA ASP A 232 9.98 -13.32 18.07
C ASP A 232 10.59 -13.44 16.66
N ASP A 233 11.89 -13.23 16.54
CA ASP A 233 12.62 -13.27 15.26
C ASP A 233 12.52 -14.64 14.58
N SER A 234 12.41 -15.72 15.36
CA SER A 234 12.25 -17.08 14.83
C SER A 234 10.97 -17.27 14.01
N ARG A 235 9.99 -16.37 14.11
CA ARG A 235 8.79 -16.39 13.26
C ARG A 235 9.09 -16.05 11.80
N PHE A 236 10.14 -15.27 11.55
CA PHE A 236 10.50 -14.79 10.22
C PHE A 236 11.58 -15.65 9.56
N VAL A 237 12.36 -16.39 10.35
CA VAL A 237 13.43 -17.28 9.87
C VAL A 237 12.86 -18.65 9.50
N MET A 238 13.39 -19.24 8.42
CA MET A 238 12.99 -20.59 7.99
C MET A 238 13.29 -21.61 9.11
N PRO A 239 12.31 -22.42 9.54
CA PRO A 239 12.53 -23.36 10.63
C PRO A 239 13.39 -24.54 10.17
N VAL A 240 14.25 -25.03 11.06
CA VAL A 240 15.05 -26.23 10.81
C VAL A 240 14.15 -27.46 10.91
N VAL A 241 13.81 -28.07 9.77
CA VAL A 241 13.09 -29.35 9.75
C VAL A 241 14.05 -30.45 10.19
N LYS A 242 13.86 -30.98 11.40
CA LYS A 242 14.54 -32.22 11.80
C LYS A 242 13.94 -33.37 10.99
N LYS A 243 14.71 -33.94 10.08
CA LYS A 243 14.36 -35.22 9.45
C LYS A 243 14.29 -36.29 10.56
N GLN A 244 13.13 -36.89 10.74
CA GLN A 244 12.97 -38.12 11.54
C GLN A 244 13.45 -39.33 10.73
#